data_AF-A0A068WLJ4-F1
#
_entry.id   AF-A0A068WLJ4-F1
#
_cell.length_a   1.000
_cell.length_b   1.000
_cell.length_c   1.000
_cell.angle_alpha   90.00
_cell.angle_beta   90.00
_cell.angle_gamma   90.00
#
_symmetry.space_group_name_H-M   'P 1'
#
loop_
_entity.id
_entity.type
_entity.pdbx_description
1 polymer ?
#
loop_
_entity_poly.entity_id
_entity_poly.type
_entity_poly.pdbx_seq_one_letter_code
_entity_poly.pdbx_strand_id
1 'polypeptide(L)'
;KITYLRRKYPIRIPQYITINGGTQELTVEQQIYIEGKKEEEEPIIEVLLTDNVPGLGTKGHLVKLHRNRFWNNLYLRNLAELPTPERINELKSEACHNSPIMSIITNLDDANVLSGHSYETQQRLLNMTLYIPMNPSIPWTLTPKHVKVAFRRVGVVVEEEDIAMPEKPVTASTLEEFTVNVNMENKISVPVKCRIFLYQRLDAKTTTKPPSNVFRKIRLDDWLSDFPDDELRLLPGFTNKPYRC
;
A
#
# COMPACT_ATOMS: atom_id res chain seq x y z
N LYS A 1 -29.65 13.57 8.42
CA LYS A 1 -29.33 13.44 9.87
C LYS A 1 -30.10 12.24 10.39
N ILE A 2 -29.42 11.16 10.77
CA ILE A 2 -30.04 9.91 11.23
C ILE A 2 -30.16 9.99 12.76
N THR A 3 -31.36 9.75 13.31
CA THR A 3 -31.64 9.79 14.75
C THR A 3 -31.81 8.36 15.27
N TYR A 4 -31.03 7.99 16.27
CA TYR A 4 -31.14 6.67 16.90
C TYR A 4 -32.19 6.72 17.99
N LEU A 5 -33.11 5.76 17.99
CA LEU A 5 -34.19 5.68 18.96
C LEU A 5 -34.04 4.41 19.77
N ARG A 6 -34.12 4.52 21.10
CA ARG A 6 -34.24 3.37 22.00
C ARG A 6 -35.60 3.40 22.66
N ARG A 7 -36.20 2.21 22.90
CA ARG A 7 -37.48 2.12 23.61
C ARG A 7 -37.32 2.65 25.03
N LYS A 8 -38.24 3.50 25.47
CA LYS A 8 -38.24 4.05 26.83
C LYS A 8 -38.60 2.97 27.86
N TYR A 9 -39.55 2.11 27.51
CA TYR A 9 -40.04 1.03 28.36
C TYR A 9 -39.61 -0.33 27.76
N PRO A 10 -39.03 -1.23 28.56
CA PRO A 10 -38.58 -2.53 28.09
C PRO A 10 -39.78 -3.43 27.74
N ILE A 11 -39.59 -4.34 26.78
CA ILE A 11 -40.59 -5.35 26.47
C ILE A 11 -40.60 -6.37 27.61
N ARG A 12 -41.73 -6.49 28.29
CA ARG A 12 -41.97 -7.54 29.28
C ARG A 12 -42.53 -8.74 28.55
N ILE A 13 -41.68 -9.67 28.15
CA ILE A 13 -42.09 -10.84 27.38
C ILE A 13 -42.48 -11.96 28.35
N PRO A 14 -43.69 -12.54 28.26
CA PRO A 14 -43.95 -13.83 28.90
C PRO A 14 -43.25 -14.95 28.11
N GLN A 15 -42.47 -15.79 28.79
CA GLN A 15 -41.55 -16.78 28.20
C GLN A 15 -42.21 -17.70 27.15
N TYR A 16 -43.50 -18.04 27.31
CA TYR A 16 -44.18 -19.04 26.47
C TYR A 16 -44.49 -18.57 25.04
N ILE A 17 -44.70 -17.26 24.80
CA ILE A 17 -45.01 -16.73 23.45
C ILE A 17 -43.77 -16.74 22.56
N THR A 18 -42.59 -16.50 23.15
CA THR A 18 -41.29 -16.48 22.46
C THR A 18 -40.89 -17.86 21.96
N ILE A 19 -41.13 -18.89 22.78
CA ILE A 19 -40.77 -20.29 22.49
C ILE A 19 -41.56 -20.82 21.28
N ASN A 20 -42.81 -20.37 21.11
CA ASN A 20 -43.70 -20.82 20.05
C ASN A 20 -43.64 -19.98 18.77
N GLY A 21 -42.71 -19.01 18.67
CA GLY A 21 -42.58 -18.14 17.50
C GLY A 21 -43.77 -17.21 17.26
N GLY A 22 -44.60 -16.97 18.28
CA GLY A 22 -45.75 -16.07 18.18
C GLY A 22 -45.32 -14.61 18.13
N THR A 23 -46.02 -13.79 17.34
CA THR A 23 -45.83 -12.32 17.33
C THR A 23 -46.66 -11.69 18.45
N GLN A 24 -46.03 -10.85 19.29
CA GLN A 24 -46.72 -10.12 20.35
C GLN A 24 -47.09 -8.71 19.89
N GLU A 25 -48.33 -8.30 20.14
CA GLU A 25 -48.76 -6.92 19.96
C GLU A 25 -48.08 -6.01 21.00
N LEU A 26 -47.44 -4.93 20.53
CA LEU A 26 -46.78 -3.95 21.40
C LEU A 26 -47.83 -3.06 22.06
N THR A 27 -47.73 -2.88 23.37
CA THR A 27 -48.58 -1.92 24.09
C THR A 27 -48.19 -0.47 23.75
N VAL A 28 -49.12 0.47 23.97
CA VAL A 28 -48.90 1.91 23.74
C VAL A 28 -47.64 2.41 24.44
N GLU A 29 -47.38 1.96 25.67
CA GLU A 29 -46.17 2.32 26.42
C GLU A 29 -44.89 1.85 25.70
N GLN A 30 -44.89 0.63 25.14
CA GLN A 30 -43.72 0.05 24.46
C GLN A 30 -43.43 0.69 23.09
N GLN A 31 -44.38 1.46 22.56
CA GLN A 31 -44.23 2.27 21.36
C GLN A 31 -43.62 3.65 21.65
N ILE A 32 -43.33 3.98 22.91
CA ILE A 32 -42.68 5.24 23.29
C ILE A 32 -41.17 5.09 23.15
N TYR A 33 -40.59 5.89 22.25
CA TYR A 33 -39.16 5.95 21.99
C TYR A 33 -38.54 7.22 22.58
N ILE A 34 -37.28 7.12 22.98
CA ILE A 34 -36.44 8.23 23.39
C ILE A 34 -35.19 8.28 22.52
N GLU A 35 -34.61 9.46 22.37
CA GLU A 35 -33.35 9.61 21.65
C GLU A 35 -32.26 8.78 22.33
N GLY A 36 -31.71 7.86 21.57
CA GLY A 36 -30.58 7.02 21.94
C GLY A 36 -29.28 7.64 21.46
N LYS A 37 -28.18 7.24 22.09
CA LYS A 37 -26.85 7.53 21.56
C LYS A 37 -26.51 6.50 20.51
N LYS A 38 -25.90 6.93 19.41
CA LYS A 38 -25.27 6.02 18.47
C LYS A 38 -24.08 5.36 19.19
N GLU A 39 -23.93 4.06 19.05
CA GLU A 39 -22.67 3.40 19.43
C GLU A 39 -21.57 3.89 18.49
N GLU A 40 -20.48 4.40 19.07
CA GLU A 40 -19.33 4.84 18.29
C GLU A 40 -18.67 3.60 17.68
N GLU A 41 -18.94 3.37 16.40
CA GLU A 41 -18.27 2.31 15.65
C GLU A 41 -16.78 2.64 15.55
N GLU A 42 -15.93 1.73 16.00
CA GLU A 42 -14.49 1.90 15.86
C GLU A 42 -14.12 1.92 14.36
N PRO A 43 -13.50 3.01 13.87
CA PRO A 43 -13.18 3.13 12.45
C PRO A 43 -12.04 2.18 12.03
N ILE A 44 -11.28 1.65 12.99
CA ILE A 44 -10.11 0.79 12.78
C ILE A 44 -10.46 -0.61 13.29
N ILE A 45 -10.19 -1.62 12.47
CA ILE A 45 -10.38 -3.03 12.80
C ILE A 45 -9.09 -3.82 12.61
N GLU A 46 -8.93 -4.89 13.38
CA GLU A 46 -7.87 -5.88 13.22
C GLU A 46 -8.29 -6.94 12.20
N VAL A 47 -7.39 -7.25 11.28
CA VAL A 47 -7.65 -8.16 10.16
C VAL A 47 -6.47 -9.09 9.97
N LEU A 48 -6.75 -10.34 9.60
CA LEU A 48 -5.76 -11.35 9.26
C LEU A 48 -5.56 -11.39 7.74
N LEU A 49 -4.31 -11.23 7.27
CA LEU A 49 -4.00 -11.32 5.85
C LEU A 49 -4.00 -12.79 5.39
N THR A 50 -4.80 -13.11 4.39
CA THR A 50 -4.85 -14.46 3.79
C THR A 50 -3.80 -14.61 2.70
N ASP A 51 -3.36 -13.50 2.11
CA ASP A 51 -2.37 -13.45 1.03
C ASP A 51 -1.30 -12.35 1.28
N ASN A 52 -0.26 -12.30 0.46
CA ASN A 52 0.76 -11.27 0.50
C ASN A 52 0.23 -9.97 -0.12
N VAL A 53 0.22 -8.90 0.67
CA VAL A 53 -0.40 -7.63 0.28
C VAL A 53 0.70 -6.53 0.33
N PRO A 54 1.15 -5.98 -0.82
CA PRO A 54 2.26 -5.02 -0.96
C PRO A 54 2.21 -3.73 -0.13
N GLY A 55 2.80 -3.72 1.07
CA GLY A 55 2.81 -2.57 1.98
C GLY A 55 2.07 -2.78 3.32
N LEU A 56 1.19 -3.78 3.41
CA LEU A 56 0.36 -4.13 4.57
C LEU A 56 1.02 -5.29 5.31
N GLY A 57 1.53 -6.27 4.55
CA GLY A 57 2.26 -7.39 5.13
C GLY A 57 2.18 -8.65 4.28
N THR A 58 2.85 -9.69 4.78
CA THR A 58 2.81 -11.04 4.22
C THR A 58 1.58 -11.80 4.73
N LYS A 59 1.26 -12.91 4.06
CA LYS A 59 0.24 -13.87 4.50
C LYS A 59 0.43 -14.26 5.97
N GLY A 60 -0.66 -14.28 6.72
CA GLY A 60 -0.73 -14.65 8.14
C GLY A 60 -0.45 -13.52 9.13
N HIS A 61 -0.11 -12.32 8.66
CA HIS A 61 0.10 -11.17 9.54
C HIS A 61 -1.23 -10.55 10.00
N LEU A 62 -1.28 -10.08 11.26
CA LEU A 62 -2.40 -9.29 11.77
C LEU A 62 -2.13 -7.80 11.56
N VAL A 63 -3.04 -7.11 10.89
CA VAL A 63 -2.89 -5.68 10.55
C VAL A 63 -4.09 -4.90 11.04
N LYS A 64 -3.83 -3.69 11.55
CA LYS A 64 -4.87 -2.71 11.91
C LYS A 64 -5.13 -1.79 10.73
N LEU A 65 -6.35 -1.74 10.24
CA LEU A 65 -6.73 -0.88 9.12
C LEU A 65 -8.16 -0.34 9.25
N HIS A 66 -8.47 0.67 8.43
CA HIS A 66 -9.80 1.26 8.44
C HIS A 66 -10.88 0.27 7.94
N ARG A 67 -12.03 0.22 8.63
CA ARG A 67 -13.16 -0.69 8.34
C ARG A 67 -13.58 -0.66 6.87
N ASN A 68 -13.72 0.52 6.27
CA ASN A 68 -14.09 0.64 4.86
C ASN A 68 -13.04 0.03 3.91
N ARG A 69 -11.76 0.11 4.26
CA ARG A 69 -10.68 -0.45 3.43
C ARG A 69 -10.72 -1.98 3.43
N PHE A 70 -11.08 -2.58 4.56
CA PHE A 70 -11.30 -4.01 4.65
C PHE A 70 -12.50 -4.46 3.81
N TRP A 71 -13.69 -3.94 4.09
CA TRP A 71 -14.93 -4.42 3.46
C TRP A 71 -15.02 -4.12 1.97
N ASN A 72 -14.51 -2.97 1.53
CA ASN A 72 -14.64 -2.58 0.12
C ASN A 72 -13.56 -3.20 -0.77
N ASN A 73 -12.41 -3.63 -0.22
CA ASN A 73 -11.28 -4.08 -1.04
C ASN A 73 -10.76 -5.44 -0.60
N LEU A 74 -10.20 -5.53 0.61
CA LEU A 74 -9.45 -6.72 1.03
C LEU A 74 -10.36 -7.95 1.16
N TYR A 75 -11.53 -7.78 1.79
CA TYR A 75 -12.48 -8.87 2.00
C TYR A 75 -13.06 -9.39 0.67
N LEU A 76 -13.47 -8.47 -0.22
CA LEU A 76 -14.04 -8.85 -1.52
C LEU A 76 -13.04 -9.56 -2.43
N ARG A 77 -11.75 -9.26 -2.29
CA ARG A 77 -10.67 -9.89 -3.05
C ARG A 77 -10.10 -11.13 -2.35
N ASN A 78 -10.65 -11.55 -1.20
CA ASN A 78 -10.13 -12.61 -0.35
C ASN A 78 -8.64 -12.42 0.04
N LEU A 79 -8.17 -11.18 0.09
CA LEU A 79 -6.81 -10.83 0.51
C LEU A 79 -6.67 -10.82 2.04
N ALA A 80 -7.80 -10.67 2.74
CA ALA A 80 -7.81 -10.63 4.18
C ALA A 80 -9.16 -11.08 4.75
N GLU A 81 -9.12 -11.65 5.95
CA GLU A 81 -10.25 -12.22 6.68
C GLU A 81 -10.33 -11.65 8.09
N LEU A 82 -11.52 -11.76 8.72
CA LEU A 82 -11.66 -11.39 10.12
C LEU A 82 -10.90 -12.40 11.00
N PRO A 83 -10.20 -11.94 12.05
CA PRO A 83 -9.38 -12.80 12.88
C PRO A 83 -10.27 -13.66 13.79
N THR A 84 -10.53 -14.91 13.39
CA THR A 84 -11.12 -15.93 14.26
C THR A 84 -10.01 -16.79 14.87
N PRO A 85 -10.17 -17.28 16.11
CA PRO A 85 -9.13 -18.08 16.76
C PRO A 85 -8.80 -19.37 15.99
N GLU A 86 -9.81 -19.97 15.35
CA GLU A 86 -9.66 -21.13 14.48
C GLU A 86 -8.78 -20.81 13.27
N ARG A 87 -9.09 -19.73 12.54
CA ARG A 87 -8.35 -19.35 11.34
C ARG A 87 -6.90 -18.97 11.62
N ILE A 88 -6.67 -18.28 12.75
CA ILE A 88 -5.31 -17.95 13.20
C ILE A 88 -4.50 -19.24 13.45
N ASN A 89 -5.11 -20.26 14.06
CA ASN A 89 -4.44 -21.52 14.34
C ASN A 89 -4.17 -22.31 13.05
N GLU A 90 -5.11 -22.32 12.10
CA GLU A 90 -4.93 -22.91 10.78
C GLU A 90 -3.74 -22.29 10.05
N LEU A 91 -3.70 -20.96 9.92
CA LEU A 91 -2.59 -20.28 9.24
C LEU A 91 -1.24 -20.49 9.95
N LYS A 92 -1.23 -20.54 11.29
CA LYS A 92 -0.03 -20.90 12.06
C LYS A 92 0.41 -22.33 11.79
N SER A 93 -0.53 -23.27 11.66
CA SER A 93 -0.22 -24.66 11.32
C SER A 93 0.30 -24.79 9.89
N GLU A 94 -0.30 -24.10 8.92
CA GLU A 94 0.17 -24.02 7.52
C GLU A 94 1.61 -23.50 7.46
N ALA A 95 1.92 -22.44 8.21
CA ALA A 95 3.26 -21.88 8.29
C ALA A 95 4.28 -22.87 8.90
N CYS A 96 3.87 -23.68 9.89
CA CYS A 96 4.74 -24.66 10.54
C CYS A 96 4.97 -25.93 9.69
N HIS A 97 4.00 -26.32 8.86
CA HIS A 97 4.08 -27.51 8.02
C HIS A 97 4.85 -27.30 6.70
N ASN A 98 5.05 -26.04 6.29
CA ASN A 98 5.93 -25.70 5.18
C ASN A 98 7.41 -25.90 5.58
N SER A 99 7.88 -27.13 5.43
CA SER A 99 9.29 -27.53 5.50
C SER A 99 10.17 -26.66 4.58
N PRO A 100 11.46 -26.43 4.91
CA PRO A 100 12.38 -25.56 4.14
C PRO A 100 12.46 -25.88 2.65
N ILE A 101 12.09 -27.11 2.26
CA ILE A 101 12.17 -27.60 0.87
C ILE A 101 10.94 -27.19 0.05
N MET A 102 9.75 -27.08 0.65
CA MET A 102 8.54 -26.65 -0.05
C MET A 102 8.45 -25.11 -0.17
N SER A 103 9.05 -24.41 0.79
CA SER A 103 9.18 -22.95 0.73
C SER A 103 10.05 -22.51 -0.45
N ILE A 104 11.07 -23.27 -0.87
CA ILE A 104 11.92 -22.88 -2.02
C ILE A 104 11.15 -22.84 -3.35
N ILE A 105 10.12 -23.69 -3.52
CA ILE A 105 9.38 -23.82 -4.78
C ILE A 105 8.19 -22.84 -4.85
N THR A 106 7.60 -22.48 -3.70
CA THR A 106 6.46 -21.55 -3.61
C THR A 106 6.89 -20.08 -3.38
N ASN A 107 8.05 -19.85 -2.76
CA ASN A 107 8.55 -18.49 -2.50
C ASN A 107 9.07 -17.73 -3.73
N LEU A 108 9.21 -18.35 -4.90
CA LEU A 108 9.74 -17.65 -6.07
C LEU A 108 8.80 -16.54 -6.57
N ASP A 109 7.49 -16.69 -6.36
CA ASP A 109 6.49 -15.67 -6.71
C ASP A 109 5.99 -14.87 -5.49
N ASP A 110 5.95 -15.50 -4.30
CA ASP A 110 5.40 -14.90 -3.07
C ASP A 110 6.40 -14.06 -2.24
N ALA A 111 7.72 -14.27 -2.39
CA ALA A 111 8.73 -13.55 -1.58
C ALA A 111 9.07 -12.14 -2.09
N ASN A 112 8.44 -11.71 -3.20
CA ASN A 112 8.66 -10.40 -3.82
C ASN A 112 7.69 -9.32 -3.32
N VAL A 113 7.04 -9.53 -2.18
CA VAL A 113 6.14 -8.53 -1.61
C VAL A 113 6.85 -7.76 -0.51
N LEU A 114 7.21 -6.50 -0.79
CA LEU A 114 7.72 -5.58 0.22
C LEU A 114 6.57 -5.10 1.13
N SER A 115 6.90 -4.83 2.39
CA SER A 115 5.94 -4.30 3.36
C SER A 115 6.57 -3.19 4.19
N GLY A 116 5.74 -2.28 4.73
CA GLY A 116 6.21 -1.16 5.54
C GLY A 116 7.17 -0.22 4.80
N HIS A 117 8.35 0.03 5.38
CA HIS A 117 9.31 1.01 4.87
C HIS A 117 9.96 0.63 3.54
N SER A 118 10.16 -0.66 3.28
CA SER A 118 10.77 -1.11 2.02
C SER A 118 9.81 -0.86 0.85
N TYR A 119 8.52 -1.13 1.04
CA TYR A 119 7.47 -0.80 0.07
C TYR A 119 7.37 0.72 -0.17
N GLU A 120 7.39 1.52 0.90
CA GLU A 120 7.41 2.97 0.79
C GLU A 120 8.59 3.48 -0.04
N THR A 121 9.77 2.89 0.17
CA THR A 121 10.98 3.24 -0.56
C THR A 121 10.88 2.82 -2.02
N GLN A 122 10.35 1.63 -2.32
CA GLN A 122 10.07 1.19 -3.68
C GLN A 122 9.14 2.17 -4.41
N GLN A 123 8.03 2.57 -3.78
CA GLN A 123 7.09 3.53 -4.38
C GLN A 123 7.73 4.91 -4.58
N ARG A 124 8.63 5.32 -3.68
CA ARG A 124 9.44 6.53 -3.86
C ARG A 124 10.36 6.45 -5.06
N LEU A 125 11.02 5.32 -5.26
CA LEU A 125 11.91 5.09 -6.39
C LEU A 125 11.14 5.02 -7.73
N LEU A 126 9.95 4.42 -7.75
CA LEU A 126 9.10 4.37 -8.95
C LEU A 126 8.57 5.75 -9.38
N ASN A 127 8.19 6.58 -8.40
CA ASN A 127 7.60 7.88 -8.65
C ASN A 127 8.62 9.03 -8.81
N MET A 128 9.92 8.74 -8.71
CA MET A 128 10.97 9.75 -8.85
C MET A 128 11.59 9.76 -10.26
N THR A 129 12.20 10.89 -10.60
CA THR A 129 13.06 11.02 -11.79
C THR A 129 14.44 11.49 -11.37
N LEU A 130 15.41 10.58 -11.32
CA LEU A 130 16.75 10.90 -10.85
C LEU A 130 17.48 11.81 -11.85
N TYR A 131 17.81 13.02 -11.42
CA TYR A 131 18.65 13.92 -12.22
C TYR A 131 20.12 13.72 -11.88
N ILE A 132 20.89 13.28 -12.87
CA ILE A 132 22.32 13.02 -12.71
C ILE A 132 23.11 14.23 -13.21
N PRO A 133 23.74 15.01 -12.32
CA PRO A 133 24.49 16.20 -12.72
C PRO A 133 25.79 15.81 -13.43
N MET A 134 25.98 16.31 -14.65
CA MET A 134 27.17 16.07 -15.47
C MET A 134 27.77 17.39 -15.99
N ASN A 135 29.08 17.39 -16.22
CA ASN A 135 29.78 18.55 -16.79
C ASN A 135 29.62 18.53 -18.33
N PRO A 136 29.11 19.59 -18.98
CA PRO A 136 29.03 19.65 -20.44
C PRO A 136 30.40 19.80 -21.12
N SER A 137 31.42 20.31 -20.45
CA SER A 137 32.72 20.63 -21.07
C SER A 137 33.69 19.46 -21.14
N ILE A 138 33.43 18.36 -20.42
CA ILE A 138 34.32 17.21 -20.33
C ILE A 138 33.55 16.00 -20.88
N PRO A 139 34.13 15.18 -21.77
CA PRO A 139 33.49 13.94 -22.18
C PRO A 139 33.38 12.99 -20.99
N TRP A 140 32.18 12.50 -20.72
CA TRP A 140 31.89 11.56 -19.64
C TRP A 140 31.14 10.34 -20.17
N THR A 141 31.34 9.22 -19.49
CA THR A 141 30.54 8.00 -19.63
C THR A 141 29.82 7.74 -18.32
N LEU A 142 28.55 7.35 -18.39
CA LEU A 142 27.79 7.06 -17.19
C LEU A 142 28.34 5.80 -16.51
N THR A 143 28.62 5.90 -15.21
CA THR A 143 29.11 4.79 -14.38
C THR A 143 28.19 4.63 -13.17
N PRO A 144 28.16 3.46 -12.51
CA PRO A 144 27.40 3.26 -11.28
C PRO A 144 27.74 4.30 -10.20
N LYS A 145 29.00 4.74 -10.13
CA LYS A 145 29.45 5.80 -9.20
C LYS A 145 28.70 7.11 -9.39
N HIS A 146 28.46 7.51 -10.64
CA HIS A 146 27.70 8.71 -10.97
C HIS A 146 26.26 8.61 -10.47
N VAL A 147 25.64 7.45 -10.64
CA VAL A 147 24.28 7.15 -10.19
C VAL A 147 24.21 7.15 -8.65
N LYS A 148 25.15 6.47 -7.97
CA LYS A 148 25.28 6.43 -6.50
C LYS A 148 25.37 7.83 -5.89
N VAL A 149 26.21 8.70 -6.46
CA VAL A 149 26.35 10.09 -5.99
C VAL A 149 25.05 10.89 -6.20
N ALA A 150 24.36 10.66 -7.31
CA ALA A 150 23.08 11.31 -7.57
C ALA A 150 22.00 10.86 -6.56
N PHE A 151 21.89 9.57 -6.25
CA PHE A 151 20.97 9.05 -5.23
C PHE A 151 21.28 9.64 -3.85
N ARG A 152 22.55 9.67 -3.45
CA ARG A 152 22.98 10.25 -2.17
C ARG A 152 22.55 11.71 -2.03
N ARG A 153 22.55 12.47 -3.12
CA ARG A 153 22.11 13.87 -3.13
C ARG A 153 20.61 14.04 -2.92
N VAL A 154 19.83 13.06 -3.35
CA VAL A 154 18.38 12.99 -3.14
C VAL A 154 18.04 12.46 -1.74
N GLY A 155 19.04 11.95 -1.00
CA GLY A 155 18.90 11.43 0.35
C GLY A 155 18.71 9.90 0.41
N VAL A 156 18.95 9.20 -0.69
CA VAL A 156 18.88 7.73 -0.76
C VAL A 156 20.30 7.17 -0.81
N VAL A 157 20.60 6.19 0.05
CA VAL A 157 21.89 5.50 0.07
C VAL A 157 21.74 4.19 -0.69
N VAL A 158 22.55 3.99 -1.73
CA VAL A 158 22.56 2.79 -2.58
C VAL A 158 24.01 2.38 -2.82
N GLU A 159 24.29 1.08 -2.79
CA GLU A 159 25.61 0.54 -3.11
C GLU A 159 25.80 0.34 -4.61
N GLU A 160 27.06 0.25 -5.06
CA GLU A 160 27.35 0.13 -6.50
C GLU A 160 26.92 -1.23 -7.07
N GLU A 161 26.90 -2.27 -6.24
CA GLU A 161 26.52 -3.64 -6.57
C GLU A 161 25.02 -3.78 -6.87
N ASP A 162 24.21 -2.93 -6.24
CA ASP A 162 22.75 -2.94 -6.36
C ASP A 162 22.25 -2.16 -7.58
N ILE A 163 23.14 -1.53 -8.35
CA ILE A 163 22.79 -0.66 -9.49
C ILE A 163 23.04 -1.41 -10.80
N ALA A 164 21.97 -1.82 -11.45
CA ALA A 164 22.01 -2.38 -12.79
C ALA A 164 21.90 -1.27 -13.84
N MET A 165 22.98 -1.08 -14.58
CA MET A 165 23.11 -0.06 -15.63
C MET A 165 22.29 -0.43 -16.89
N PRO A 166 21.82 0.56 -17.66
CA PRO A 166 21.14 0.31 -18.93
C PRO A 166 22.08 -0.34 -19.95
N GLU A 167 21.51 -1.17 -20.83
CA GLU A 167 22.25 -1.85 -21.90
C GLU A 167 22.93 -0.88 -22.89
N LYS A 168 22.32 0.28 -23.12
CA LYS A 168 22.87 1.32 -23.99
C LYS A 168 23.79 2.25 -23.19
N PRO A 169 25.06 2.42 -23.61
CA PRO A 169 25.98 3.32 -22.92
C PRO A 169 25.50 4.76 -23.04
N VAL A 170 25.28 5.41 -21.89
CA VAL A 170 24.83 6.79 -21.83
C VAL A 170 26.03 7.73 -21.87
N THR A 171 26.08 8.58 -22.89
CA THR A 171 27.14 9.59 -23.12
C THR A 171 26.53 10.97 -23.34
N ALA A 172 27.37 12.00 -23.46
CA ALA A 172 26.93 13.39 -23.65
C ALA A 172 26.01 13.62 -24.87
N SER A 173 26.09 12.75 -25.88
CA SER A 173 25.24 12.80 -27.08
C SER A 173 23.85 12.22 -26.86
N THR A 174 23.67 11.38 -25.83
CA THR A 174 22.41 10.70 -25.51
C THR A 174 21.76 11.37 -24.31
N LEU A 175 21.09 12.51 -24.56
CA LEU A 175 20.38 13.32 -23.54
C LEU A 175 18.96 12.81 -23.21
N GLU A 176 18.59 11.66 -23.75
CA GLU A 176 17.27 11.05 -23.57
C GLU A 176 17.06 10.50 -22.15
N GLU A 177 15.81 10.26 -21.80
CA GLU A 177 15.44 9.59 -20.55
C GLU A 177 15.77 8.11 -20.63
N PHE A 178 16.41 7.58 -19.60
CA PHE A 178 16.78 6.17 -19.51
C PHE A 178 16.40 5.60 -18.16
N THR A 179 16.31 4.28 -18.06
CA THR A 179 15.95 3.57 -16.83
C THR A 179 17.18 2.89 -16.23
N VAL A 180 17.37 3.06 -14.94
CA VAL A 180 18.37 2.33 -14.15
C VAL A 180 17.61 1.42 -13.19
N ASN A 181 17.98 0.15 -13.14
CA ASN A 181 17.33 -0.79 -12.25
C ASN A 181 18.10 -0.82 -10.93
N VAL A 182 17.40 -0.58 -9.81
CA VAL A 182 17.97 -0.62 -8.47
C VAL A 182 17.44 -1.86 -7.75
N ASN A 183 18.34 -2.73 -7.31
CA ASN A 183 17.97 -3.90 -6.56
C ASN A 183 17.71 -3.53 -5.09
N MET A 184 16.58 -4.00 -4.58
CA MET A 184 16.19 -3.90 -3.18
C MET A 184 16.22 -5.29 -2.57
N GLU A 185 17.06 -5.46 -1.55
CA GLU A 185 17.17 -6.68 -0.73
C GLU A 185 17.39 -7.98 -1.54
N ASN A 186 18.02 -7.90 -2.72
CA ASN A 186 18.20 -9.02 -3.67
C ASN A 186 16.90 -9.73 -4.09
N LYS A 187 15.74 -9.12 -3.83
CA LYS A 187 14.42 -9.69 -4.15
C LYS A 187 13.78 -8.97 -5.32
N ILE A 188 13.80 -7.64 -5.29
CA ILE A 188 13.06 -6.83 -6.26
C ILE A 188 13.99 -5.86 -6.97
N SER A 189 13.85 -5.81 -8.30
CA SER A 189 14.52 -4.82 -9.12
C SER A 189 13.54 -3.69 -9.47
N VAL A 190 13.85 -2.47 -9.04
CA VAL A 190 12.99 -1.30 -9.22
C VAL A 190 13.51 -0.43 -10.36
N PRO A 191 12.73 -0.22 -11.44
CA PRO A 191 13.14 0.64 -12.53
C PRO A 191 12.98 2.11 -12.13
N VAL A 192 14.11 2.83 -12.03
CA VAL A 192 14.14 4.26 -11.74
C VAL A 192 14.36 5.04 -13.03
N LYS A 193 13.47 6.01 -13.30
CA LYS A 193 13.64 6.92 -14.43
C LYS A 193 14.76 7.89 -14.14
N CYS A 194 15.71 8.01 -15.04
CA CYS A 194 16.91 8.82 -14.91
C CYS A 194 17.02 9.78 -16.08
N ARG A 195 17.52 10.99 -15.80
CA ARG A 195 17.79 12.01 -16.80
C ARG A 195 19.11 12.71 -16.49
N ILE A 196 19.88 12.99 -17.53
CA ILE A 196 21.09 13.78 -17.38
C ILE A 196 20.73 15.25 -17.18
N PHE A 197 21.36 15.87 -16.20
CA PHE A 197 21.31 17.30 -15.97
C PHE A 197 22.69 17.89 -16.23
N LEU A 198 22.85 18.65 -17.32
CA LEU A 198 24.09 19.36 -17.59
C LEU A 198 24.10 20.64 -16.77
N TYR A 199 25.03 20.75 -15.81
CA TYR A 199 25.13 21.99 -15.04
C TYR A 199 25.81 23.08 -15.86
N GLN A 200 25.31 24.30 -15.73
CA GLN A 200 25.88 25.49 -16.32
C GLN A 200 26.48 26.33 -15.19
N ARG A 201 27.69 26.86 -15.41
CA ARG A 201 28.23 27.90 -14.54
C ARG A 201 27.50 29.20 -14.85
N LEU A 202 26.84 29.75 -13.84
CA LEU A 202 26.21 31.07 -13.92
C LEU A 202 27.25 32.14 -13.55
N ASP A 203 27.98 31.90 -12.46
CA ASP A 203 29.04 32.80 -11.94
C ASP A 203 30.32 32.01 -11.58
N ALA A 204 31.35 32.72 -11.11
CA ALA A 204 32.56 32.11 -10.57
C ALA A 204 32.31 31.14 -9.40
N LYS A 205 31.21 31.36 -8.65
CA LYS A 205 30.84 30.60 -7.44
C LYS A 205 29.53 29.79 -7.57
N THR A 206 28.71 30.06 -8.58
CA THR A 206 27.34 29.53 -8.66
C THR A 206 27.14 28.66 -9.90
N THR A 207 26.63 27.45 -9.70
CA THR A 207 26.24 26.51 -10.76
C THR A 207 24.75 26.22 -10.70
N THR A 208 24.15 25.92 -11.85
CA THR A 208 22.76 25.44 -11.89
C THR A 208 22.65 24.13 -11.10
N LYS A 209 21.58 24.02 -10.30
CA LYS A 209 21.29 22.82 -9.53
C LYS A 209 20.15 22.06 -10.20
N PRO A 210 20.24 20.72 -10.31
CA PRO A 210 19.09 19.90 -10.63
C PRO A 210 17.93 20.18 -9.67
N PRO A 211 16.68 20.05 -10.14
CA PRO A 211 15.51 20.26 -9.30
C PRO A 211 15.58 19.36 -8.06
N SER A 212 15.31 19.94 -6.89
CA SER A 212 15.32 19.23 -5.61
C SER A 212 13.97 18.55 -5.30
N ASN A 213 12.88 19.04 -5.89
CA ASN A 213 11.54 18.50 -5.69
C ASN A 213 11.27 17.34 -6.67
N VAL A 214 12.11 16.31 -6.58
CA VAL A 214 12.03 15.13 -7.44
C VAL A 214 10.96 14.15 -6.95
N PHE A 215 10.61 14.22 -5.67
CA PHE A 215 9.60 13.37 -5.07
C PHE A 215 8.22 13.97 -5.31
N ARG A 216 7.42 13.30 -6.13
CA ARG A 216 5.96 13.52 -6.09
C ARG A 216 5.46 13.09 -4.72
N LYS A 217 4.48 13.82 -4.16
CA LYS A 217 3.86 13.43 -2.90
C LYS A 217 3.14 12.09 -3.09
N ILE A 218 3.66 11.03 -2.49
CA ILE A 218 3.06 9.70 -2.51
C ILE A 218 1.99 9.66 -1.43
N ARG A 219 0.79 9.23 -1.81
CA ARG A 219 -0.27 8.94 -0.85
C ARG A 219 -0.16 7.47 -0.49
N LEU A 220 0.71 7.13 0.46
CA LEU A 220 0.88 5.74 0.92
C LEU A 220 -0.41 5.12 1.49
N ASP A 221 -1.30 5.96 2.00
CA ASP A 221 -2.60 5.50 2.50
C ASP A 221 -3.56 5.06 1.38
N ASP A 222 -3.26 5.43 0.13
CA ASP A 222 -4.12 5.26 -1.04
C ASP A 222 -3.63 4.12 -1.93
N TRP A 223 -3.48 2.94 -1.33
CA TRP A 223 -3.09 1.69 -1.98
C TRP A 223 -3.93 1.33 -3.22
N LEU A 224 -5.15 1.85 -3.29
CA LEU A 224 -5.98 1.74 -4.48
C LEU A 224 -5.29 2.32 -5.72
N SER A 225 -4.45 3.35 -5.55
CA SER A 225 -3.72 4.00 -6.64
C SER A 225 -2.69 3.07 -7.32
N ASP A 226 -2.26 2.03 -6.62
CA ASP A 226 -1.25 1.08 -7.09
C ASP A 226 -1.84 -0.05 -7.93
N PHE A 227 -3.18 -0.19 -7.93
CA PHE A 227 -3.90 -1.12 -8.79
C PHE A 227 -4.50 -0.36 -9.99
N PRO A 228 -4.38 -0.87 -11.23
CA PRO A 228 -5.01 -0.24 -12.39
C PRO A 228 -6.53 -0.14 -12.18
N ASP A 229 -7.13 0.95 -12.64
CA ASP A 229 -8.58 1.22 -12.48
C ASP A 229 -9.47 0.05 -12.94
N ASP A 230 -9.01 -0.73 -13.91
CA ASP A 230 -9.72 -1.90 -14.43
C ASP A 230 -9.78 -3.06 -13.42
N GLU A 231 -8.78 -3.21 -12.53
CA GLU A 231 -8.82 -4.18 -11.42
C GLU A 231 -9.66 -3.68 -10.24
N LEU A 232 -9.76 -2.37 -10.07
CA LEU A 232 -10.57 -1.74 -9.00
C LEU A 232 -12.07 -1.72 -9.31
N ARG A 233 -12.46 -1.94 -10.57
CA ARG A 233 -13.86 -2.07 -10.96
C ARG A 233 -14.43 -3.37 -10.40
N LEU A 234 -14.90 -3.30 -9.17
CA LEU A 234 -15.97 -4.18 -8.71
C LEU A 234 -17.16 -3.98 -9.66
N LEU A 235 -17.73 -5.10 -10.12
CA LEU A 235 -18.92 -5.29 -10.95
C LEU A 235 -19.61 -4.02 -11.52
N PRO A 236 -20.01 -4.01 -12.80
CA PRO A 236 -20.52 -2.82 -13.49
C PRO A 236 -21.58 -2.08 -12.66
N GLY A 237 -21.21 -0.94 -12.09
CA GLY A 237 -22.11 -0.11 -11.25
C GLY A 237 -21.49 0.52 -10.00
N PHE A 238 -20.35 0.04 -9.49
CA PHE A 238 -19.70 0.63 -8.32
C PHE A 238 -18.65 1.68 -8.71
N THR A 239 -18.87 2.94 -8.30
CA THR A 239 -17.94 4.04 -8.59
C THR A 239 -16.92 4.21 -7.46
N ASN A 240 -15.65 4.47 -7.79
CA ASN A 240 -14.56 4.81 -6.85
C ASN A 240 -14.72 6.16 -6.14
N LYS A 241 -15.89 6.82 -6.22
CA LYS A 241 -16.11 8.06 -5.49
C LYS A 241 -16.25 7.72 -4.00
N PRO A 242 -15.49 8.35 -3.10
CA PRO A 242 -15.77 8.24 -1.68
C PRO A 242 -17.22 8.69 -1.47
N TYR A 243 -18.02 7.88 -0.78
CA TYR A 243 -19.34 8.29 -0.33
C TYR A 243 -19.17 9.60 0.44
N ARG A 244 -19.53 10.73 -0.19
CA ARG A 244 -19.68 11.99 0.50
C ARG A 244 -20.91 11.85 1.38
N CYS A 245 -20.70 11.96 2.69
CA CYS A 245 -21.75 12.08 3.68
C CYS A 245 -22.71 13.24 3.37
#